data_AF-A0A955EUV1-F1
#
_entry.id   AF-A0A955EUV1-F1
#
_cell.length_a   1.000
_cell.length_b   1.000
_cell.length_c   1.000
_cell.angle_alpha   90.00
_cell.angle_beta   90.00
_cell.angle_gamma   90.00
#
_symmetry.space_group_name_H-M   'P 1'
#
loop_
_entity.id
_entity.type
_entity.pdbx_description
1 polymer ?
#
loop_
_entity_poly.entity_id
_entity_poly.type
_entity_poly.pdbx_seq_one_letter_code
_entity_poly.pdbx_strand_id
1 'polypeptide(L)'
;MVFAVPEMKVKEALELFESEDVEATDIGTFTGDGSLILRWHDEIVCDVSMEFLHDGMPKVWRDAVWKAPEHRVVPAGRVKRDDAGNVLKAILGSWNVCSKEWVVRQYDHEVQAGSAIKPFTGPLRDGPSDACAIVPKLDSDDAFVVSNGLSVMYGDVDPYWMAMSNIDEALRNYVATGGDIDHCAILDNFSWGNCNKEDRLGAAVRACYAC
;
A
#
# COMPACT_ATOMS: atom_id res chain seq x y z
N MET A 1 -12.24 4.17 16.79
CA MET A 1 -11.43 2.94 17.00
C MET A 1 -12.18 2.05 17.97
N VAL A 2 -11.94 0.73 17.98
CA VAL A 2 -12.51 -0.20 18.98
C VAL A 2 -11.34 -0.88 19.66
N PHE A 3 -11.38 -0.95 20.99
CA PHE A 3 -10.33 -1.57 21.81
C PHE A 3 -10.94 -2.69 22.64
N ALA A 4 -10.18 -3.78 22.80
CA ALA A 4 -10.46 -4.80 23.80
C ALA A 4 -9.56 -4.53 25.01
N VAL A 5 -10.16 -4.31 26.17
CA VAL A 5 -9.46 -4.00 27.42
C VAL A 5 -9.85 -5.05 28.46
N PRO A 6 -8.91 -5.59 29.25
CA PRO A 6 -9.27 -6.43 30.39
C PRO A 6 -10.27 -5.69 31.30
N GLU A 7 -11.32 -6.36 31.76
CA GLU A 7 -12.40 -5.74 32.55
C GLU A 7 -11.87 -4.92 33.74
N MET A 8 -10.89 -5.47 34.45
CA MET A 8 -10.21 -4.82 35.58
C MET A 8 -9.42 -3.54 35.23
N LYS A 9 -9.24 -3.24 33.95
CA LYS A 9 -8.48 -2.10 33.42
C LYS A 9 -9.34 -1.07 32.68
N VAL A 10 -10.65 -1.30 32.54
CA VAL A 10 -11.56 -0.38 31.81
C VAL A 10 -11.50 1.02 32.38
N LYS A 11 -11.57 1.18 33.71
CA LYS A 11 -11.50 2.49 34.35
C LYS A 11 -10.19 3.23 34.05
N GLU A 12 -9.06 2.56 34.20
CA GLU A 12 -7.73 3.12 33.92
C GLU A 12 -7.60 3.52 32.44
N ALA A 13 -8.15 2.74 31.52
CA ALA A 13 -8.16 3.06 30.10
C ALA A 13 -9.02 4.31 29.80
N LEU A 14 -10.21 4.43 30.38
CA LEU A 14 -11.08 5.59 30.18
C LEU A 14 -10.46 6.88 30.75
N GLU A 15 -9.82 6.80 31.93
CA GLU A 15 -9.08 7.93 32.52
C GLU A 15 -7.92 8.38 31.61
N LEU A 16 -7.24 7.45 30.94
CA LEU A 16 -6.18 7.77 29.97
C LEU A 16 -6.73 8.45 28.71
N PHE A 17 -7.87 8.01 28.19
CA PHE A 17 -8.51 8.70 27.05
C PHE A 17 -8.93 10.12 27.44
N GLU A 18 -9.55 10.27 28.62
CA GLU A 18 -9.94 11.58 29.14
C GLU A 18 -8.74 12.51 29.35
N SER A 19 -7.60 12.01 29.84
CA SER A 19 -6.40 12.85 30.02
C SER A 19 -5.80 13.36 28.72
N GLU A 20 -6.16 12.77 27.58
CA GLU A 20 -5.75 13.19 26.23
C GLU A 20 -6.90 13.92 25.48
N ASP A 21 -7.95 14.35 26.19
CA ASP A 21 -9.15 14.98 25.62
C ASP A 21 -9.85 14.12 24.54
N VAL A 22 -9.80 12.79 24.69
CA VAL A 22 -10.46 11.83 23.79
C VAL A 22 -11.67 11.19 24.47
N GLU A 23 -12.84 11.25 23.82
CA GLU A 23 -14.04 10.57 24.30
C GLU A 23 -13.95 9.06 24.04
N ALA A 24 -14.16 8.26 25.09
CA ALA A 24 -14.24 6.81 25.02
C ALA A 24 -15.39 6.30 25.90
N THR A 25 -16.03 5.22 25.45
CA THR A 25 -17.21 4.64 26.11
C THR A 25 -17.06 3.12 26.15
N ASP A 26 -17.33 2.52 27.30
CA ASP A 26 -17.51 1.07 27.40
C ASP A 26 -18.84 0.68 26.76
N ILE A 27 -18.77 -0.12 25.71
CA ILE A 27 -19.92 -0.52 24.88
C ILE A 27 -20.30 -1.99 25.04
N GLY A 28 -19.60 -2.75 25.88
CA GLY A 28 -19.93 -4.16 26.10
C GLY A 28 -18.76 -5.05 26.49
N THR A 29 -19.04 -6.33 26.64
CA THR A 29 -18.11 -7.34 27.15
C THR A 29 -18.04 -8.56 26.26
N PHE A 30 -16.90 -9.24 26.27
CA PHE A 30 -16.74 -10.54 25.62
C PHE A 30 -17.30 -11.64 26.53
N THR A 31 -18.38 -12.28 26.11
CA THR A 31 -19.03 -13.38 26.85
C THR A 31 -18.35 -14.72 26.59
N GLY A 32 -17.75 -14.90 25.41
CA GLY A 32 -17.13 -16.16 24.99
C GLY A 32 -18.13 -17.24 24.53
N ASP A 33 -19.42 -16.91 24.43
CA ASP A 33 -20.49 -17.83 24.00
C ASP A 33 -20.59 -18.00 22.47
N GLY A 34 -19.85 -17.20 21.71
CA GLY A 34 -19.86 -17.25 20.25
C GLY A 34 -21.04 -16.53 19.59
N SER A 35 -21.76 -15.67 20.32
CA SER A 35 -22.85 -14.84 19.78
C SER A 35 -22.56 -13.35 19.90
N LEU A 36 -22.99 -12.58 18.89
CA LEU A 36 -23.11 -11.13 18.97
C LEU A 36 -24.53 -10.78 19.42
N ILE A 37 -24.63 -10.29 20.66
CA ILE A 37 -25.89 -9.80 21.23
C ILE A 37 -25.81 -8.28 21.34
N LEU A 38 -26.70 -7.58 20.64
CA LEU A 38 -26.87 -6.13 20.77
C LEU A 38 -28.14 -5.83 21.55
N ARG A 39 -28.02 -4.95 22.54
CA ARG A 39 -29.14 -4.48 23.36
C ARG A 39 -29.37 -2.99 23.14
N TRP A 40 -30.63 -2.61 22.98
CA TRP A 40 -31.05 -1.22 23.08
C TRP A 40 -31.92 -1.09 24.32
N HIS A 41 -31.40 -0.39 25.33
CA HIS A 41 -31.88 -0.52 26.70
C HIS A 41 -31.87 -2.00 27.13
N ASP A 42 -32.99 -2.54 27.60
CA ASP A 42 -33.10 -3.93 28.07
C ASP A 42 -33.51 -4.91 26.96
N GLU A 43 -33.85 -4.42 25.76
CA GLU A 43 -34.36 -5.23 24.66
C GLU A 43 -33.23 -5.73 23.75
N ILE A 44 -33.25 -7.02 23.43
CA ILE A 44 -32.32 -7.62 22.47
C ILE A 44 -32.79 -7.24 21.06
N VAL A 45 -31.97 -6.45 20.36
CA VAL A 45 -32.23 -5.98 18.99
C VAL A 45 -31.43 -6.73 17.94
N CYS A 46 -30.39 -7.47 18.34
CA CYS A 46 -29.64 -8.38 17.48
C CYS A 46 -29.15 -9.56 18.32
N ASP A 47 -29.30 -10.76 17.77
CA ASP A 47 -28.73 -12.01 18.29
C ASP A 47 -28.30 -12.82 17.06
N VAL A 48 -26.99 -12.87 16.81
CA VAL A 48 -26.43 -13.56 15.66
C VAL A 48 -25.20 -14.36 16.06
N SER A 49 -25.09 -15.59 15.56
CA SER A 49 -23.89 -16.42 15.75
C SER A 49 -22.68 -15.77 15.08
N MET A 50 -21.54 -15.73 15.78
CA MET A 50 -20.27 -15.27 15.24
C MET A 50 -19.76 -16.18 14.11
N GLU A 51 -20.05 -17.49 14.17
CA GLU A 51 -19.75 -18.43 13.08
C GLU A 51 -20.53 -18.04 11.82
N PHE A 52 -21.82 -17.74 11.95
CA PHE A 52 -22.60 -17.27 10.80
C PHE A 52 -22.11 -15.93 10.26
N LEU A 53 -21.74 -14.98 11.13
CA LEU A 53 -21.28 -13.66 10.72
C LEU A 53 -19.94 -13.72 9.97
N HIS A 54 -19.01 -14.58 10.40
CA HIS A 54 -17.68 -14.70 9.80
C HIS A 54 -17.62 -15.70 8.65
N ASP A 55 -18.31 -16.84 8.76
CA ASP A 55 -18.20 -17.97 7.84
C ASP A 55 -19.50 -18.28 7.08
N GLY A 56 -20.57 -17.51 7.31
CA GLY A 56 -21.89 -17.76 6.69
C GLY A 56 -21.98 -17.39 5.21
N MET A 57 -21.01 -16.65 4.65
CA MET A 57 -21.00 -16.30 3.23
C MET A 57 -20.41 -17.46 2.39
N PRO A 58 -21.17 -18.06 1.45
CA PRO A 58 -20.63 -19.11 0.60
C PRO A 58 -19.49 -18.60 -0.28
N LYS A 59 -18.46 -19.43 -0.45
CA LYS A 59 -17.36 -19.15 -1.39
C LYS A 59 -17.89 -19.20 -2.82
N VAL A 60 -17.64 -18.15 -3.59
CA VAL A 60 -18.05 -18.05 -5.00
C VAL A 60 -16.89 -18.45 -5.90
N TRP A 61 -17.15 -19.38 -6.81
CA TRP A 61 -16.22 -19.77 -7.87
C TRP A 61 -16.57 -19.01 -9.16
N ARG A 62 -15.55 -18.60 -9.91
CA ARG A 62 -15.71 -17.83 -11.15
C ARG A 62 -14.65 -18.24 -12.17
N ASP A 63 -15.03 -18.16 -13.43
CA ASP A 63 -14.10 -18.37 -14.54
C ASP A 63 -13.23 -17.12 -14.76
N ALA A 64 -11.93 -17.35 -14.92
CA ALA A 64 -10.94 -16.32 -15.15
C ALA A 64 -10.22 -16.61 -16.46
N VAL A 65 -10.41 -15.74 -17.46
CA VAL A 65 -9.91 -15.97 -18.82
C VAL A 65 -9.01 -14.82 -19.22
N TRP A 66 -7.69 -15.03 -19.20
CA TRP A 66 -6.74 -14.08 -19.76
C TRP A 66 -6.36 -14.47 -21.18
N LYS A 67 -6.39 -13.49 -22.09
CA LYS A 67 -5.87 -13.62 -23.46
C LYS A 67 -4.81 -12.57 -23.67
N ALA A 68 -3.62 -12.99 -24.09
CA ALA A 68 -2.57 -12.07 -24.45
C ALA A 68 -3.05 -11.13 -25.56
N PRO A 69 -2.76 -9.81 -25.47
CA PRO A 69 -3.09 -8.88 -26.53
C PRO A 69 -2.34 -9.23 -27.81
N GLU A 70 -2.99 -9.05 -28.96
CA GLU A 70 -2.35 -9.28 -30.27
C GLU A 70 -1.30 -8.20 -30.61
N HIS A 71 -1.35 -7.06 -29.92
CA HIS A 71 -0.36 -6.00 -30.09
C HIS A 71 0.99 -6.40 -29.51
N ARG A 72 1.88 -6.82 -30.41
CA ARG A 72 3.33 -6.72 -30.17
C ARG A 72 3.66 -5.25 -29.97
N VAL A 73 4.21 -4.91 -28.80
CA VAL A 73 4.96 -3.66 -28.62
C VAL A 73 5.99 -3.63 -29.74
N VAL A 74 5.78 -2.79 -30.75
CA VAL A 74 6.80 -2.51 -31.75
C VAL A 74 7.86 -1.74 -30.99
N PRO A 75 9.10 -2.24 -30.83
CA PRO A 75 10.15 -1.46 -30.24
C PRO A 75 10.20 -0.14 -31.00
N ALA A 76 10.12 0.99 -30.29
CA ALA A 76 10.34 2.28 -30.93
C ALA A 76 11.63 2.13 -31.75
N GLY A 77 11.56 2.42 -33.05
CA GLY A 77 12.73 2.35 -33.92
C GLY A 77 13.89 3.12 -33.27
N ARG A 78 15.13 2.68 -33.53
CA ARG A 78 16.30 3.34 -32.92
C ARG A 78 16.21 4.85 -33.10
N VAL A 79 16.21 5.58 -31.99
CA VAL A 79 16.25 7.05 -32.00
C VAL A 79 17.50 7.46 -32.77
N LYS A 80 17.33 8.29 -33.81
CA LYS A 80 18.47 8.84 -34.54
C LYS A 80 19.27 9.70 -33.57
N ARG A 81 20.60 9.62 -33.65
CA ARG A 81 21.50 10.33 -32.72
C ARG A 81 21.21 11.84 -32.68
N ASP A 82 20.90 12.43 -33.82
CA ASP A 82 20.61 13.87 -33.96
C ASP A 82 19.29 14.29 -33.27
N ASP A 83 18.38 13.34 -33.01
CA ASP A 83 17.10 13.56 -32.34
C ASP A 83 17.15 13.31 -30.82
N ALA A 84 18.26 12.74 -30.30
CA ALA A 84 18.35 12.29 -28.92
C ALA A 84 18.08 13.39 -27.89
N GLY A 85 18.53 14.62 -28.15
CA GLY A 85 18.28 15.76 -27.26
C GLY A 85 16.79 16.15 -27.19
N ASN A 86 16.06 16.05 -28.31
CA ASN A 86 14.63 16.33 -28.34
C ASN A 86 13.83 15.20 -27.67
N VAL A 87 14.24 13.95 -27.87
CA VAL A 87 13.63 12.80 -27.19
C VAL A 87 13.82 12.87 -25.68
N LEU A 88 15.03 13.19 -25.21
CA LEU A 88 15.29 13.36 -23.77
C LEU A 88 14.42 14.47 -23.17
N LYS A 89 14.29 15.62 -23.84
CA LYS A 89 13.40 16.70 -23.39
C LYS A 89 11.94 16.27 -23.35
N ALA A 90 11.49 15.49 -24.32
CA ALA A 90 10.13 14.95 -24.33
C ALA A 90 9.89 13.98 -23.16
N ILE A 91 10.84 13.12 -22.85
CA ILE A 91 10.79 12.21 -21.69
C ILE A 91 10.73 13.01 -20.39
N LEU A 92 11.67 13.94 -20.17
CA LEU A 92 11.73 14.76 -18.95
C LEU A 92 10.50 15.68 -18.80
N GLY A 93 9.86 16.06 -19.89
CA GLY A 93 8.61 16.84 -19.90
C GLY A 93 7.34 16.02 -19.67
N SER A 94 7.42 14.68 -19.68
CA SER A 94 6.27 13.81 -19.42
C SER A 94 5.86 13.86 -17.96
N TRP A 95 4.56 13.90 -17.68
CA TRP A 95 4.02 13.87 -16.32
C TRP A 95 4.43 12.64 -15.50
N ASN A 96 4.74 11.52 -16.17
CA ASN A 96 5.20 10.31 -15.50
C ASN A 96 6.66 10.43 -15.03
N VAL A 97 7.47 11.33 -15.62
CA VAL A 97 8.93 11.40 -15.37
C VAL A 97 9.36 12.73 -14.75
N CYS A 98 8.69 13.84 -15.08
CA CYS A 98 9.06 15.17 -14.60
C CYS A 98 9.11 15.26 -13.07
N SER A 99 9.79 16.29 -12.54
CA SER A 99 9.89 16.50 -11.09
C SER A 99 8.51 16.55 -10.42
N LYS A 100 8.39 15.84 -9.30
CA LYS A 100 7.20 15.83 -8.44
C LYS A 100 7.33 16.79 -7.24
N GLU A 101 8.31 17.67 -7.28
CA GLU A 101 8.60 18.63 -6.20
C GLU A 101 7.40 19.48 -5.81
N TRP A 102 6.60 19.92 -6.79
CA TRP A 102 5.43 20.75 -6.56
C TRP A 102 4.39 20.14 -5.61
N VAL A 103 4.29 18.80 -5.57
CA VAL A 103 3.37 18.08 -4.67
C VAL A 103 4.10 17.60 -3.43
N VAL A 104 5.31 17.07 -3.58
CA VAL A 104 6.08 16.51 -2.46
C VAL A 104 6.39 17.58 -1.40
N ARG A 105 6.70 18.82 -1.80
CA ARG A 105 7.02 19.90 -0.85
C ARG A 105 5.84 20.48 -0.09
N GLN A 106 4.61 20.09 -0.42
CA GLN A 106 3.44 20.54 0.33
C GLN A 106 3.30 19.80 1.66
N TYR A 107 3.98 18.65 1.81
CA TYR A 107 3.96 17.84 3.01
C TYR A 107 5.18 18.13 3.89
N ASP A 108 4.99 17.98 5.20
CA ASP A 108 6.08 17.97 6.16
C ASP A 108 6.87 16.66 6.06
N HIS A 109 8.19 16.75 6.22
CA HIS A 109 9.11 15.60 6.15
C HIS A 109 10.00 15.49 7.39
N GLU A 110 9.72 16.23 8.46
CA GLU A 110 10.62 16.45 9.59
C GLU A 110 9.97 16.22 10.96
N VAL A 111 8.63 16.11 11.03
CA VAL A 111 7.93 15.86 12.28
C VAL A 111 8.48 14.59 12.95
N GLN A 112 8.67 14.66 14.27
CA GLN A 112 9.34 13.65 15.09
C GLN A 112 10.85 13.48 14.85
N ALA A 113 11.46 14.26 13.95
CA ALA A 113 12.89 14.26 13.63
C ALA A 113 13.47 12.88 13.25
N GLY A 114 12.62 11.96 12.77
CA GLY A 114 13.00 10.59 12.43
C GLY A 114 13.41 10.36 10.97
N SER A 115 13.32 11.36 10.09
CA SER A 115 13.62 11.18 8.67
C SER A 115 15.14 11.18 8.39
N ALA A 116 15.73 10.01 8.19
CA ALA A 116 17.14 9.86 7.81
C ALA A 116 17.37 10.11 6.32
N ILE A 117 16.51 9.55 5.46
CA ILE A 117 16.52 9.81 4.01
C ILE A 117 15.17 10.41 3.62
N LYS A 118 15.23 11.63 3.09
CA LYS A 118 14.09 12.47 2.73
C LYS A 118 13.79 12.34 1.24
N PRO A 119 12.58 12.72 0.79
CA PRO A 119 12.23 12.67 -0.64
C PRO A 119 13.18 13.46 -1.56
N PHE A 120 13.80 14.52 -1.03
CA PHE A 120 14.85 15.25 -1.73
C PHE A 120 16.11 15.38 -0.86
N THR A 121 17.25 15.06 -1.46
CA THR A 121 18.59 15.07 -0.86
C THR A 121 19.56 15.91 -1.69
N GLY A 122 20.83 15.92 -1.31
CA GLY A 122 21.87 16.75 -1.92
C GLY A 122 21.98 18.15 -1.32
N PRO A 123 23.02 18.92 -1.71
CA PRO A 123 23.34 20.22 -1.09
C PRO A 123 22.23 21.26 -1.21
N LEU A 124 21.46 21.20 -2.30
CA LEU A 124 20.35 22.11 -2.59
C LEU A 124 18.98 21.49 -2.26
N ARG A 125 18.94 20.23 -1.79
CA ARG A 125 17.71 19.48 -1.49
C ARG A 125 16.77 19.39 -2.70
N ASP A 126 17.34 19.10 -3.86
CA ASP A 126 16.70 19.04 -5.17
C ASP A 126 16.95 17.70 -5.90
N GLY A 127 17.80 16.83 -5.36
CA GLY A 127 17.99 15.47 -5.87
C GLY A 127 16.91 14.53 -5.34
N PRO A 128 16.06 13.92 -6.19
CA PRO A 128 15.06 12.97 -5.73
C PRO A 128 15.74 11.72 -5.15
N SER A 129 15.21 11.20 -4.05
CA SER A 129 15.63 9.91 -3.48
C SER A 129 14.72 8.77 -3.96
N ASP A 130 15.30 7.58 -4.13
CA ASP A 130 14.58 6.39 -4.63
C ASP A 130 13.60 5.81 -3.59
N ALA A 131 13.87 5.99 -2.30
CA ALA A 131 13.02 5.61 -1.18
C ALA A 131 13.21 6.57 0.01
N CYS A 132 12.38 6.42 1.05
CA CYS A 132 12.60 7.11 2.33
C CYS A 132 13.12 6.14 3.39
N ALA A 133 13.89 6.67 4.35
CA ALA A 133 14.38 5.92 5.51
C ALA A 133 14.02 6.67 6.79
N ILE A 134 13.39 5.96 7.73
CA ILE A 134 12.82 6.50 8.96
C ILE A 134 13.45 5.79 10.16
N VAL A 135 13.98 6.57 11.10
CA VAL A 135 14.55 6.13 12.38
C VAL A 135 13.50 6.38 13.47
N PRO A 136 12.70 5.36 13.83
CA PRO A 136 11.64 5.53 14.83
C PRO A 136 12.18 5.70 16.25
N LYS A 137 13.40 5.20 16.50
CA LYS A 137 14.08 5.26 17.78
C LYS A 137 15.35 6.11 17.60
N LEU A 138 15.32 7.36 18.05
CA LEU A 138 16.36 8.37 17.77
C LEU A 138 17.75 8.04 18.34
N ASP A 139 17.83 7.12 19.31
CA ASP A 139 19.08 6.59 19.87
C ASP A 139 19.50 5.24 19.25
N SER A 140 18.91 4.84 18.13
CA SER A 140 19.29 3.66 17.35
C SER A 140 19.89 4.03 16.00
N ASP A 141 20.76 3.15 15.50
CA ASP A 141 21.24 3.19 14.12
C ASP A 141 20.28 2.43 13.16
N ASP A 142 19.22 1.81 13.69
CA ASP A 142 18.23 1.07 12.90
C ASP A 142 17.22 2.02 12.22
N ALA A 143 16.90 1.71 10.96
CA ALA A 143 15.92 2.45 10.17
C ALA A 143 14.98 1.52 9.41
N PHE A 144 13.75 1.98 9.20
CA PHE A 144 12.81 1.39 8.24
C PHE A 144 12.93 2.10 6.91
N VAL A 145 13.15 1.34 5.84
CA VAL A 145 13.12 1.86 4.47
C VAL A 145 11.77 1.56 3.85
N VAL A 146 11.13 2.57 3.27
CA VAL A 146 9.86 2.43 2.55
C VAL A 146 10.07 2.87 1.10
N SER A 147 9.91 1.92 0.19
CA SER A 147 10.01 2.11 -1.25
C SER A 147 8.71 1.68 -1.94
N ASN A 148 8.61 1.98 -3.23
CA ASN A 148 7.51 1.54 -4.08
C ASN A 148 8.01 1.31 -5.51
N GLY A 149 7.22 0.56 -6.28
CA GLY A 149 7.40 0.34 -7.71
C GLY A 149 6.05 0.39 -8.42
N LEU A 150 6.01 1.00 -9.61
CA LEU A 150 4.77 1.27 -10.31
C LEU A 150 4.98 1.33 -11.83
N SER A 151 4.81 0.19 -12.49
CA SER A 151 4.98 -0.03 -13.91
C SER A 151 3.66 -0.37 -14.63
N VAL A 152 2.61 0.42 -14.38
CA VAL A 152 1.21 0.11 -14.82
C VAL A 152 1.05 -0.15 -16.32
N MET A 153 1.86 0.50 -17.17
CA MET A 153 1.77 0.34 -18.63
C MET A 153 2.14 -1.08 -19.10
N TYR A 154 2.85 -1.86 -18.28
CA TYR A 154 3.14 -3.26 -18.59
C TYR A 154 1.87 -4.11 -18.51
N GLY A 155 0.86 -3.68 -17.76
CA GLY A 155 -0.42 -4.40 -17.63
C GLY A 155 -1.20 -4.46 -18.93
N ASP A 156 -1.02 -3.47 -19.82
CA ASP A 156 -1.58 -3.47 -21.18
C ASP A 156 -0.95 -4.56 -22.07
N VAL A 157 0.21 -5.11 -21.68
CA VAL A 157 0.94 -6.15 -22.41
C VAL A 157 0.78 -7.51 -21.72
N ASP A 158 1.19 -7.61 -20.45
CA ASP A 158 1.02 -8.79 -19.61
C ASP A 158 0.99 -8.39 -18.12
N PRO A 159 -0.14 -8.58 -17.42
CA PRO A 159 -0.26 -8.31 -15.99
C PRO A 159 0.76 -9.04 -15.10
N TYR A 160 1.25 -10.21 -15.52
CA TYR A 160 2.32 -10.92 -14.81
C TYR A 160 3.60 -10.09 -14.79
N TRP A 161 4.03 -9.61 -15.97
CA TRP A 161 5.25 -8.81 -16.08
C TRP A 161 5.10 -7.43 -15.46
N MET A 162 3.89 -6.88 -15.43
CA MET A 162 3.58 -5.68 -14.65
C MET A 162 3.85 -5.90 -13.17
N ALA A 163 3.25 -6.93 -12.56
CA ALA A 163 3.42 -7.23 -11.15
C ALA A 163 4.90 -7.53 -10.80
N MET A 164 5.57 -8.36 -11.61
CA MET A 164 7.02 -8.62 -11.46
C MET A 164 7.85 -7.33 -11.51
N SER A 165 7.53 -6.41 -12.44
CA SER A 165 8.27 -5.15 -12.58
C SER A 165 8.03 -4.20 -11.41
N ASN A 166 6.81 -4.18 -10.85
CA ASN A 166 6.51 -3.41 -9.64
C ASN A 166 7.31 -3.92 -8.44
N ILE A 167 7.36 -5.25 -8.26
CA ILE A 167 8.13 -5.90 -7.18
C ILE A 167 9.63 -5.61 -7.34
N ASP A 168 10.16 -5.81 -8.55
CA ASP A 168 11.57 -5.53 -8.87
C ASP A 168 11.93 -4.06 -8.62
N GLU A 169 11.12 -3.11 -9.09
CA GLU A 169 11.37 -1.69 -8.88
C GLU A 169 11.31 -1.30 -7.39
N ALA A 170 10.32 -1.80 -6.65
CA ALA A 170 10.21 -1.57 -5.21
C ALA A 170 11.45 -2.09 -4.47
N LEU A 171 11.91 -3.32 -4.77
CA LEU A 171 13.09 -3.91 -4.15
C LEU A 171 14.38 -3.20 -4.57
N ARG A 172 14.54 -2.81 -5.85
CA ARG A 172 15.71 -2.04 -6.29
C ARG A 172 15.81 -0.69 -5.58
N ASN A 173 14.70 0.02 -5.43
CA ASN A 173 14.65 1.29 -4.71
C ASN A 173 14.96 1.11 -3.21
N TYR A 174 14.45 0.03 -2.61
CA TYR A 174 14.72 -0.36 -1.23
C TYR A 174 16.22 -0.62 -0.99
N VAL A 175 16.83 -1.47 -1.82
CA VAL A 175 18.27 -1.80 -1.73
C VAL A 175 19.16 -0.60 -2.02
N ALA A 176 18.83 0.20 -3.04
CA ALA A 176 19.60 1.40 -3.38
C ALA A 176 19.66 2.42 -2.22
N THR A 177 18.66 2.38 -1.34
CA THR A 177 18.54 3.25 -0.16
C THR A 177 19.14 2.61 1.11
N GLY A 178 19.73 1.42 1.00
CA GLY A 178 20.41 0.72 2.09
C GLY A 178 19.56 -0.33 2.81
N GLY A 179 18.38 -0.68 2.29
CA GLY A 179 17.56 -1.76 2.84
C GLY A 179 18.17 -3.14 2.63
N ASP A 180 17.96 -4.03 3.59
CA ASP A 180 18.39 -5.43 3.57
C ASP A 180 17.25 -6.35 3.12
N ILE A 181 17.39 -7.03 1.98
CA ILE A 181 16.35 -7.90 1.40
C ILE A 181 15.96 -9.03 2.38
N ASP A 182 16.90 -9.51 3.20
CA ASP A 182 16.60 -10.57 4.17
C ASP A 182 15.66 -10.09 5.29
N HIS A 183 15.45 -8.78 5.41
CA HIS A 183 14.58 -8.11 6.37
C HIS A 183 13.49 -7.25 5.68
N CYS A 184 13.08 -7.62 4.46
CA CYS A 184 12.02 -6.92 3.75
C CYS A 184 10.66 -7.60 3.89
N ALA A 185 9.59 -6.79 3.82
CA ALA A 185 8.22 -7.25 3.64
C ALA A 185 7.59 -6.43 2.52
N ILE A 186 6.80 -7.09 1.66
CA ILE A 186 6.09 -6.44 0.56
C ILE A 186 4.62 -6.36 0.90
N LEU A 187 4.04 -5.19 0.65
CA LEU A 187 2.60 -4.97 0.65
C LEU A 187 2.18 -4.71 -0.79
N ASP A 188 1.30 -5.54 -1.32
CA ASP A 188 0.72 -5.38 -2.64
C ASP A 188 -0.65 -4.69 -2.56
N ASN A 189 -0.92 -3.82 -3.55
CA ASN A 189 -2.21 -3.14 -3.67
C ASN A 189 -2.81 -3.44 -5.05
N PHE A 190 -3.72 -4.41 -5.11
CA PHE A 190 -4.42 -4.75 -6.33
C PHE A 190 -5.52 -3.73 -6.63
N SER A 191 -5.40 -3.03 -7.76
CA SER A 191 -6.43 -2.13 -8.29
C SER A 191 -6.86 -2.58 -9.68
N TRP A 192 -8.00 -3.27 -9.76
CA TRP A 192 -8.57 -3.79 -11.00
C TRP A 192 -9.99 -3.29 -11.22
N GLY A 193 -10.43 -3.34 -12.49
CA GLY A 193 -11.82 -3.07 -12.86
C GLY A 193 -12.78 -4.15 -12.36
N ASN A 194 -13.97 -4.20 -12.95
CA ASN A 194 -15.02 -5.14 -12.52
C ASN A 194 -14.63 -6.62 -12.71
N CYS A 195 -14.22 -7.28 -11.63
CA CYS A 195 -13.87 -8.71 -11.57
C CYS A 195 -15.08 -9.67 -11.64
N ASN A 196 -16.29 -9.17 -11.88
CA ASN A 196 -17.40 -10.02 -12.35
C ASN A 196 -17.23 -10.40 -13.83
N LYS A 197 -16.35 -9.72 -14.57
CA LYS A 197 -16.04 -10.08 -15.96
C LYS A 197 -14.82 -10.99 -16.01
N GLU A 198 -14.94 -12.10 -16.75
CA GLU A 198 -13.90 -13.14 -16.84
C GLU A 198 -12.56 -12.62 -17.35
N ASP A 199 -12.57 -11.64 -18.27
CA ASP A 199 -11.37 -11.02 -18.84
C ASP A 199 -10.60 -10.18 -17.80
N ARG A 200 -11.32 -9.41 -16.98
CA ARG A 200 -10.74 -8.58 -15.92
C ARG A 200 -10.25 -9.42 -14.76
N LEU A 201 -11.03 -10.42 -14.35
CA LEU A 201 -10.60 -11.39 -13.35
C LEU A 201 -9.40 -12.19 -13.85
N GLY A 202 -9.39 -12.61 -15.12
CA GLY A 202 -8.26 -13.27 -15.76
C GLY A 202 -6.98 -12.44 -15.69
N ALA A 203 -7.05 -11.14 -15.98
CA ALA A 203 -5.91 -10.24 -15.84
C ALA A 203 -5.43 -10.10 -14.38
N ALA A 204 -6.35 -10.02 -13.41
CA ALA A 204 -6.00 -9.95 -11.99
C ALA A 204 -5.32 -11.25 -11.52
N VAL A 205 -5.89 -12.41 -11.86
CA VAL A 205 -5.29 -13.73 -11.58
C VAL A 205 -3.92 -13.86 -12.24
N ARG A 206 -3.76 -13.35 -13.47
CA ARG A 206 -2.47 -13.34 -14.18
C ARG A 206 -1.41 -12.55 -13.42
N ALA A 207 -1.77 -11.42 -12.80
CA ALA A 207 -0.86 -10.64 -11.94
C ALA A 207 -0.54 -11.39 -10.64
N CYS A 208 -1.51 -12.07 -10.02
CA CYS A 208 -1.26 -12.85 -8.80
C CYS A 208 -0.23 -13.96 -8.97
N TYR A 209 -0.05 -14.53 -10.17
CA TYR A 209 1.00 -15.53 -10.42
C TYR A 209 2.44 -14.98 -10.33
N ALA A 210 2.61 -13.65 -10.33
CA ALA A 210 3.92 -13.00 -10.19
C ALA A 210 4.30 -12.71 -8.73
N CYS A 211 3.32 -12.59 -7.85
CA CYS A 211 3.52 -12.38 -6.41
C CYS A 211 3.78 -13.71 -5.70
#